data_AF-A0A5C5R924-F1
#
_entry.id   AF-A0A5C5R924-F1
#
_cell.length_a   1.000
_cell.length_b   1.000
_cell.length_c   1.000
_cell.angle_alpha   90.00
_cell.angle_beta   90.00
_cell.angle_gamma   90.00
#
_symmetry.space_group_name_H-M   'P 1'
#
loop_
_entity.id
_entity.type
_entity.pdbx_description
1 polymer ?
#
loop_
_entity_poly.entity_id
_entity_poly.type
_entity_poly.pdbx_seq_one_letter_code
_entity_poly.pdbx_strand_id
1 'polypeptide(L)'
;DRPNPLSGAVTEGPGVREGFESFVGRIDVPIRHGLTAGELARLVAAQDQRDGRPTPTPGVVTMTGWTRTMYWEDTGLQWVMPSPNLPTPTSALVYAGTGLFEGTVLSEGRGTTRPFELVGAPWLDEGYAESLNALALGGVHFRPTWFQPTFGKFAGQALGGTQVHVTDRD
;
A
#
# COMPACT_ATOMS: atom_id res chain seq x y z
N ASP A 1 -2.22 -20.34 4.90
CA ASP A 1 -1.56 -19.08 4.50
C ASP A 1 -2.36 -18.41 3.38
N ARG A 2 -2.02 -17.19 2.94
CA ARG A 2 -2.67 -16.49 1.81
C ARG A 2 -1.64 -15.71 0.96
N PRO A 3 -1.91 -15.47 -0.34
CA PRO A 3 -1.00 -14.72 -1.20
C PRO A 3 -0.76 -13.31 -0.66
N ASN A 4 0.49 -12.81 -0.78
CA ASN A 4 0.73 -11.37 -0.70
C ASN A 4 0.24 -10.74 -2.01
N PRO A 5 -0.73 -9.81 -2.00
CA PRO A 5 -1.32 -9.28 -3.22
C PRO A 5 -0.37 -8.39 -4.04
N LEU A 6 0.72 -7.90 -3.43
CA LEU A 6 1.71 -7.01 -4.03
C LEU A 6 2.98 -7.76 -4.42
N SER A 7 2.91 -9.05 -4.73
CA SER A 7 4.08 -9.90 -4.97
C SER A 7 4.92 -10.14 -3.71
N GLY A 8 5.58 -11.30 -3.68
CA GLY A 8 6.63 -11.63 -2.73
C GLY A 8 8.04 -11.34 -3.28
N ALA A 9 8.19 -10.96 -4.54
CA ALA A 9 9.51 -10.76 -5.14
C ALA A 9 10.13 -9.40 -4.79
N VAL A 10 9.31 -8.43 -4.37
CA VAL A 10 9.73 -7.04 -4.17
C VAL A 10 9.68 -6.67 -2.69
N THR A 11 10.68 -5.92 -2.25
CA THR A 11 10.77 -5.36 -0.90
C THR A 11 11.20 -3.90 -0.98
N GLU A 12 10.41 -2.99 -0.40
CA GLU A 12 10.60 -1.54 -0.58
C GLU A 12 10.28 -0.76 0.70
N GLY A 13 10.98 0.37 0.88
CA GLY A 13 10.79 1.29 1.99
C GLY A 13 11.61 0.93 3.25
N PRO A 14 11.71 1.87 4.20
CA PRO A 14 12.39 1.64 5.46
C PRO A 14 11.58 0.71 6.38
N GLY A 15 12.27 0.10 7.33
CA GLY A 15 11.66 -0.55 8.48
C GLY A 15 11.17 0.45 9.55
N VAL A 16 10.73 -0.07 10.69
CA VAL A 16 10.26 0.75 11.81
C VAL A 16 11.47 1.18 12.63
N ARG A 17 11.69 2.50 12.72
CA ARG A 17 12.74 3.06 13.58
C ARG A 17 12.36 2.93 15.05
N GLU A 18 13.34 2.66 15.89
CA GLU A 18 13.19 2.68 17.36
C GLU A 18 12.49 3.96 17.85
N GLY A 19 11.49 3.79 18.70
CA GLY A 19 10.65 4.86 19.25
C GLY A 19 9.45 5.25 18.36
N PHE A 20 9.33 4.67 17.16
CA PHE A 20 8.18 4.87 16.25
C PHE A 20 7.27 3.65 16.17
N GLU A 21 7.48 2.65 17.03
CA GLU A 21 6.63 1.49 17.12
C GLU A 21 5.21 1.88 17.53
N SER A 22 4.22 1.39 16.79
CA SER A 22 2.82 1.69 17.05
C SER A 22 1.91 0.57 16.54
N PHE A 23 0.59 0.75 16.68
CA PHE A 23 -0.38 -0.18 16.11
C PHE A 23 -0.24 -0.33 14.58
N VAL A 24 0.19 0.73 13.88
CA VAL A 24 0.34 0.76 12.41
C VAL A 24 1.79 0.52 11.95
N GLY A 25 2.69 0.18 12.87
CA GLY A 25 4.10 -0.09 12.60
C GLY A 25 4.70 -0.82 13.80
N ARG A 26 4.35 -2.09 13.99
CA ARG A 26 4.70 -2.87 15.19
C ARG A 26 5.95 -3.74 15.01
N ILE A 27 6.20 -4.15 13.78
CA ILE A 27 7.25 -5.09 13.42
C ILE A 27 8.22 -4.33 12.54
N ASP A 28 9.52 -4.42 12.83
CA ASP A 28 10.55 -3.84 11.98
C ASP A 28 10.69 -4.66 10.68
N VAL A 29 9.85 -4.31 9.71
CA VAL A 29 9.85 -4.77 8.32
C VAL A 29 9.63 -3.59 7.38
N PRO A 30 10.15 -3.65 6.14
CA PRO A 30 9.88 -2.64 5.12
C PRO A 30 8.39 -2.40 4.87
N ILE A 31 8.02 -1.18 4.46
CA ILE A 31 6.63 -0.80 4.11
C ILE A 31 5.99 -1.83 3.18
N ARG A 32 6.69 -2.21 2.11
CA ARG A 32 6.35 -3.38 1.28
C ARG A 32 7.32 -4.49 1.66
N HIS A 33 6.90 -5.38 2.55
CA HIS A 33 7.76 -6.42 3.11
C HIS A 33 7.89 -7.69 2.24
N GLY A 34 7.00 -7.91 1.26
CA GLY A 34 7.06 -9.06 0.35
C GLY A 34 6.88 -10.44 1.01
N LEU A 35 6.30 -10.50 2.21
CA LEU A 35 6.06 -11.75 2.94
C LEU A 35 4.57 -12.11 2.92
N THR A 36 4.26 -13.41 2.92
CA THR A 36 2.91 -13.87 3.28
C THR A 36 2.65 -13.68 4.77
N ALA A 37 1.39 -13.82 5.22
CA ALA A 37 1.06 -13.74 6.64
C ALA A 37 1.75 -14.86 7.45
N GLY A 38 1.86 -16.06 6.88
CA GLY A 38 2.57 -17.18 7.50
C GLY A 38 4.08 -16.96 7.60
N GLU A 39 4.70 -16.40 6.55
CA GLU A 39 6.11 -16.02 6.56
C GLU A 39 6.39 -14.92 7.60
N LEU A 40 5.55 -13.87 7.63
CA LEU A 40 5.67 -12.78 8.60
C LEU A 40 5.53 -13.28 10.05
N ALA A 41 4.58 -14.19 10.31
CA ALA A 41 4.40 -14.76 11.65
C ALA A 41 5.63 -15.56 12.11
N ARG A 42 6.28 -16.30 11.21
CA ARG A 42 7.53 -17.02 11.51
C ARG A 42 8.71 -16.06 11.69
N LEU A 43 8.78 -14.99 10.92
CA LEU A 43 9.80 -13.94 11.09
C LEU A 43 9.73 -13.33 12.50
N VAL A 44 8.52 -12.95 12.93
CA VAL A 44 8.31 -12.36 14.26
C VAL A 44 8.65 -13.35 15.37
N ALA A 45 8.24 -14.61 15.26
CA ALA A 45 8.61 -15.63 16.24
C ALA A 45 10.13 -15.80 16.34
N ALA A 46 10.83 -15.79 15.20
CA ALA A 46 12.29 -15.87 15.18
C ALA A 46 12.96 -14.61 15.74
N GLN A 47 12.40 -13.42 15.53
CA GLN A 47 12.86 -12.17 16.15
C GLN A 47 12.72 -12.23 17.67
N ASP A 48 11.52 -12.57 18.16
CA ASP A 48 11.22 -12.73 19.58
C ASP A 48 12.19 -13.70 20.26
N GLN A 49 12.43 -14.87 19.65
CA GLN A 49 13.36 -15.88 20.17
C GLN A 49 14.81 -15.36 20.27
N ARG A 50 15.27 -14.56 19.30
CA ARG A 50 16.60 -13.93 19.37
C ARG A 50 16.71 -12.92 20.51
N ASP A 51 15.60 -12.26 20.84
CA ASP A 51 15.51 -11.30 21.94
C ASP A 51 15.23 -11.99 23.31
N GLY A 52 15.29 -13.32 23.37
CA GLY A 52 15.05 -14.09 24.60
C GLY A 52 13.58 -14.18 25.01
N ARG A 53 12.65 -13.79 24.14
CA ARG A 53 11.20 -13.92 24.38
C ARG A 53 10.74 -15.34 24.01
N PRO A 54 9.96 -16.03 24.86
CA PRO A 54 9.54 -17.41 24.65
C PRO A 54 8.36 -17.51 23.67
N THR A 55 8.55 -17.08 22.43
CA THR A 55 7.52 -17.15 21.38
C THR A 55 7.66 -18.45 20.59
N PRO A 56 6.65 -19.33 20.55
CA PRO A 56 6.73 -20.57 19.79
C PRO A 56 6.68 -20.30 18.29
N THR A 57 7.45 -21.05 17.50
CA THR A 57 7.38 -20.99 16.04
C THR A 57 6.02 -21.50 15.56
N PRO A 58 5.24 -20.71 14.80
CA PRO A 58 3.91 -21.12 14.38
C PRO A 58 3.95 -22.20 13.29
N GLY A 59 3.03 -23.17 13.40
CA GLY A 59 2.68 -24.06 12.30
C GLY A 59 1.99 -23.27 11.19
N VAL A 60 2.46 -23.42 9.95
CA VAL A 60 1.90 -22.73 8.78
C VAL A 60 1.49 -23.79 7.77
N VAL A 61 0.21 -23.81 7.42
CA VAL A 61 -0.29 -24.55 6.25
C VAL A 61 0.06 -23.74 5.01
N THR A 62 1.06 -24.21 4.26
CA THR A 62 1.57 -23.55 3.06
C THR A 62 0.58 -23.65 1.91
N MET A 63 0.60 -22.66 1.02
CA MET A 63 -0.16 -22.71 -0.22
C MET A 63 0.53 -23.61 -1.23
N THR A 64 -0.26 -24.18 -2.13
CA THR A 64 0.24 -24.86 -3.34
C THR A 64 0.08 -23.92 -4.53
N GLY A 65 1.07 -23.87 -5.42
CA GLY A 65 1.00 -23.13 -6.69
C GLY A 65 1.30 -21.63 -6.62
N TRP A 66 1.28 -21.02 -5.43
CA TRP A 66 1.73 -19.63 -5.27
C TRP A 66 3.24 -19.53 -5.42
N THR A 67 3.72 -18.57 -6.22
CA THR A 67 5.13 -18.21 -6.32
C THR A 67 5.32 -16.75 -5.92
N ARG A 68 6.53 -16.40 -5.49
CA ARG A 68 6.85 -15.04 -5.04
C ARG A 68 6.63 -13.98 -6.12
N THR A 69 6.69 -14.33 -7.40
CA THR A 69 6.50 -13.38 -8.51
C THR A 69 5.04 -13.05 -8.78
N MET A 70 4.08 -13.80 -8.21
CA MET A 70 2.66 -13.58 -8.47
C MET A 70 2.16 -12.30 -7.80
N TYR A 71 1.50 -11.45 -8.58
CA TYR A 71 0.55 -10.47 -8.10
C TYR A 71 -0.83 -11.11 -7.88
N TRP A 72 -1.77 -10.37 -7.28
CA TRP A 72 -3.08 -10.91 -6.98
C TRP A 72 -3.80 -11.47 -8.23
N GLU A 73 -3.70 -10.79 -9.37
CA GLU A 73 -4.37 -11.21 -10.60
C GLU A 73 -3.86 -12.56 -11.12
N ASP A 74 -2.58 -12.85 -10.90
CA ASP A 74 -1.95 -14.11 -11.34
C ASP A 74 -2.46 -15.32 -10.55
N THR A 75 -3.04 -15.08 -9.37
CA THR A 75 -3.60 -16.16 -8.54
C THR A 75 -4.91 -16.73 -9.09
N GLY A 76 -5.60 -16.00 -9.96
CA GLY A 76 -6.95 -16.33 -10.45
C GLY A 76 -8.06 -16.27 -9.38
N LEU A 77 -7.75 -15.79 -8.17
CA LEU A 77 -8.71 -15.67 -7.07
C LEU A 77 -9.52 -14.38 -7.17
N GLN A 78 -10.77 -14.44 -6.71
CA GLN A 78 -11.63 -13.25 -6.62
C GLN A 78 -11.11 -12.29 -5.54
N TRP A 79 -11.02 -11.00 -5.87
CA TRP A 79 -10.68 -9.97 -4.90
C TRP A 79 -11.85 -9.72 -3.95
N VAL A 80 -11.66 -10.08 -2.68
CA VAL A 80 -12.56 -9.67 -1.60
C VAL A 80 -11.91 -8.49 -0.90
N MET A 81 -12.58 -7.34 -0.94
CA MET A 81 -12.05 -6.08 -0.41
C MET A 81 -11.62 -6.27 1.07
N PRO A 82 -10.33 -6.12 1.42
CA PRO A 82 -9.88 -6.25 2.81
C PRO A 82 -10.32 -5.06 3.67
N SER A 83 -10.72 -3.96 3.02
CA SER A 83 -11.17 -2.71 3.63
C SER A 83 -12.12 -2.00 2.65
N PRO A 84 -13.09 -1.21 3.14
CA PRO A 84 -13.94 -0.39 2.26
C PRO A 84 -13.15 0.55 1.33
N ASN A 85 -11.95 0.97 1.74
CA ASN A 85 -11.09 1.85 0.93
C ASN A 85 -9.99 1.10 0.16
N LEU A 86 -10.04 -0.24 0.11
CA LEU A 86 -9.20 -1.05 -0.77
C LEU A 86 -10.10 -1.90 -1.71
N PRO A 87 -10.89 -1.24 -2.58
CA PRO A 87 -11.90 -1.92 -3.37
C PRO A 87 -11.31 -2.78 -4.49
N THR A 88 -10.07 -2.51 -4.92
CA THR A 88 -9.43 -3.21 -6.04
C THR A 88 -7.98 -3.61 -5.72
N PRO A 89 -7.40 -4.61 -6.42
CA PRO A 89 -5.98 -4.91 -6.35
C PRO A 89 -5.08 -3.71 -6.69
N THR A 90 -5.48 -2.89 -7.67
CA THR A 90 -4.76 -1.65 -8.02
C THR A 90 -4.70 -0.69 -6.83
N SER A 91 -5.83 -0.49 -6.12
CA SER A 91 -5.86 0.36 -4.92
C SER A 91 -4.92 -0.19 -3.83
N ALA A 92 -4.81 -1.51 -3.68
CA ALA A 92 -3.86 -2.13 -2.76
C ALA A 92 -2.40 -1.95 -3.20
N LEU A 93 -2.10 -2.02 -4.50
CA LEU A 93 -0.77 -1.81 -5.03
C LEU A 93 -0.28 -0.38 -4.74
N VAL A 94 -1.08 0.63 -5.10
CA VAL A 94 -0.68 2.03 -4.90
C VAL A 94 -0.71 2.45 -3.43
N TYR A 95 -1.50 1.78 -2.58
CA TYR A 95 -1.56 2.05 -1.13
C TYR A 95 -0.20 1.97 -0.45
N ALA A 96 0.71 1.10 -0.92
CA ALA A 96 2.07 1.00 -0.39
C ALA A 96 2.86 2.33 -0.49
N GLY A 97 2.54 3.17 -1.47
CA GLY A 97 3.11 4.52 -1.60
C GLY A 97 2.14 5.62 -1.16
N THR A 98 0.92 5.62 -1.67
CA THR A 98 -0.04 6.73 -1.44
C THR A 98 -0.69 6.69 -0.06
N GLY A 99 -0.66 5.55 0.63
CA GLY A 99 -1.06 5.46 2.05
C GLY A 99 -0.24 6.38 2.95
N LEU A 100 0.99 6.74 2.57
CA LEU A 100 1.83 7.68 3.32
C LEU A 100 1.22 9.08 3.42
N PHE A 101 0.36 9.48 2.47
CA PHE A 101 -0.35 10.77 2.53
C PHE A 101 -1.35 10.83 3.67
N GLU A 102 -1.73 9.71 4.29
CA GLU A 102 -2.53 9.69 5.53
C GLU A 102 -1.87 10.52 6.64
N GLY A 103 -0.53 10.49 6.73
CA GLY A 103 0.28 11.29 7.66
C GLY A 103 0.48 12.75 7.26
N THR A 104 -0.16 13.21 6.18
CA THR A 104 -0.04 14.58 5.66
C THR A 104 -1.41 15.26 5.60
N VAL A 105 -1.43 16.54 5.23
CA VAL A 105 -2.67 17.30 5.02
C VAL A 105 -3.36 17.01 3.67
N LEU A 106 -2.68 16.35 2.72
CA LEU A 106 -3.29 16.03 1.42
C LEU A 106 -4.33 14.92 1.58
N SER A 107 -5.38 14.98 0.75
CA SER A 107 -6.34 13.89 0.60
C SER A 107 -5.72 12.78 -0.22
N GLU A 108 -5.76 11.55 0.29
CA GLU A 108 -5.40 10.31 -0.39
C GLU A 108 -6.59 9.66 -1.13
N GLY A 109 -7.63 10.44 -1.45
CA GLY A 109 -8.75 9.98 -2.27
C GLY A 109 -9.82 9.20 -1.52
N ARG A 110 -9.69 8.96 -0.20
CA ARG A 110 -10.81 8.49 0.63
C ARG A 110 -11.99 9.45 0.50
N GLY A 111 -13.21 8.91 0.52
CA GLY A 111 -14.42 9.69 0.21
C GLY A 111 -14.79 9.74 -1.27
N THR A 112 -14.02 9.08 -2.15
CA THR A 112 -14.29 8.96 -3.59
C THR A 112 -14.47 7.50 -4.00
N THR A 113 -14.67 7.25 -5.30
CA THR A 113 -14.69 5.89 -5.88
C THR A 113 -13.30 5.34 -6.22
N ARG A 114 -12.23 6.10 -5.94
CA ARG A 114 -10.84 5.79 -6.28
C ARG A 114 -9.88 6.08 -5.10
N PRO A 115 -10.12 5.50 -3.91
CA PRO A 115 -9.24 5.70 -2.76
C PRO A 115 -7.82 5.20 -3.07
N PHE A 116 -6.82 5.94 -2.57
CA PHE A 116 -5.38 5.73 -2.77
C PHE A 116 -4.86 5.86 -4.21
N GLU A 117 -5.73 5.80 -5.20
CA GLU A 117 -5.40 6.14 -6.60
C GLU A 117 -5.41 7.66 -6.82
N LEU A 118 -6.05 8.44 -5.95
CA LEU A 118 -6.11 9.91 -6.03
C LEU A 118 -5.30 10.56 -4.91
N VAL A 119 -4.59 11.64 -5.24
CA VAL A 119 -3.93 12.52 -4.26
C VAL A 119 -4.23 13.97 -4.62
N GLY A 120 -4.69 14.78 -3.66
CA GLY A 120 -5.09 16.16 -3.94
C GLY A 120 -5.33 17.04 -2.71
N ALA A 121 -5.50 18.34 -2.95
CA ALA A 121 -5.82 19.35 -1.94
C ALA A 121 -6.49 20.59 -2.59
N PRO A 122 -7.15 21.47 -1.82
CA PRO A 122 -7.88 22.62 -2.38
C PRO A 122 -6.99 23.65 -3.11
N TRP A 123 -5.68 23.64 -2.84
CA TRP A 123 -4.70 24.57 -3.41
C TRP A 123 -3.84 23.95 -4.51
N LEU A 124 -4.10 22.70 -4.91
CA LEU A 124 -3.40 22.06 -6.02
C LEU A 124 -4.18 22.25 -7.31
N ASP A 125 -3.46 22.27 -8.42
CA ASP A 125 -3.96 22.36 -9.78
C ASP A 125 -3.27 21.31 -10.68
N GLU A 126 -3.42 21.44 -12.00
CA GLU A 126 -2.82 20.56 -12.99
C GLU A 126 -1.28 20.54 -12.95
N GLY A 127 -0.65 21.63 -12.48
CA GLY A 127 0.80 21.75 -12.35
C GLY A 127 1.40 20.73 -11.36
N TYR A 128 0.59 20.20 -10.43
CA TYR A 128 1.03 19.12 -9.56
C TYR A 128 1.33 17.83 -10.35
N ALA A 129 0.42 17.41 -11.22
CA ALA A 129 0.61 16.20 -12.03
C ALA A 129 1.75 16.39 -13.04
N GLU A 130 1.88 17.58 -13.63
CA GLU A 130 3.00 17.92 -14.52
C GLU A 130 4.36 17.82 -13.80
N SER A 131 4.45 18.37 -12.58
CA SER A 131 5.66 18.32 -11.76
C SER A 131 6.05 16.87 -11.41
N LEU A 132 5.08 16.01 -11.12
CA LEU A 132 5.32 14.59 -10.86
C LEU A 132 5.76 13.84 -12.13
N ASN A 133 5.12 14.07 -13.27
CA ASN A 133 5.52 13.46 -14.55
C ASN A 133 6.92 13.93 -15.00
N ALA A 134 7.32 15.17 -14.67
CA ALA A 134 8.66 15.68 -14.96
C ALA A 134 9.79 14.94 -14.21
N LEU A 135 9.47 14.20 -13.15
CA LEU A 135 10.43 13.32 -12.46
C LEU A 135 10.79 12.07 -13.29
N ALA A 136 10.06 11.80 -14.38
CA ALA A 136 10.30 10.67 -15.28
C ALA A 136 10.41 9.31 -14.55
N LEU A 137 9.55 9.10 -13.55
CA LEU A 137 9.48 7.86 -12.79
C LEU A 137 8.99 6.72 -13.69
N GLY A 138 9.67 5.57 -13.64
CA GLY A 138 9.28 4.37 -14.38
C GLY A 138 7.96 3.78 -13.86
N GLY A 139 7.20 3.15 -14.76
CA GLY A 139 6.01 2.37 -14.39
C GLY A 139 4.80 3.18 -13.92
N VAL A 140 4.85 4.51 -13.98
CA VAL A 140 3.75 5.37 -13.50
C VAL A 140 3.49 6.54 -14.44
N HIS A 141 2.22 6.91 -14.56
CA HIS A 141 1.79 8.16 -15.15
C HIS A 141 0.82 8.89 -14.20
N PHE A 142 1.00 10.19 -14.04
CA PHE A 142 0.17 11.04 -13.19
C PHE A 142 -0.81 11.83 -14.04
N ARG A 143 -2.10 11.48 -13.99
CA ARG A 143 -3.15 12.17 -14.74
C ARG A 143 -3.71 13.32 -13.90
N PRO A 144 -3.68 14.59 -14.35
CA PRO A 144 -4.32 15.68 -13.63
C PRO A 144 -5.82 15.42 -13.51
N THR A 145 -6.39 15.72 -12.34
CA THR A 145 -7.81 15.48 -12.08
C THR A 145 -8.36 16.40 -11.00
N TRP A 146 -9.68 16.60 -11.04
CA TRP A 146 -10.44 17.25 -9.99
C TRP A 146 -11.37 16.22 -9.35
N PHE A 147 -11.52 16.27 -8.03
CA PHE A 147 -12.42 15.38 -7.30
C PHE A 147 -12.93 16.03 -6.02
N GLN A 148 -14.07 15.55 -5.53
CA GLN A 148 -14.68 16.05 -4.30
C GLN A 148 -15.00 14.86 -3.37
N PRO A 149 -14.23 14.68 -2.27
CA PRO A 149 -14.53 13.64 -1.29
C PRO A 149 -15.90 13.85 -0.62
N THR A 150 -16.61 12.75 -0.38
CA THR A 150 -17.88 12.75 0.36
C THR A 150 -17.70 12.61 1.88
N PHE A 151 -16.52 12.14 2.32
CA PHE A 151 -16.11 12.05 3.73
C PHE A 151 -14.58 12.17 3.84
N GLY A 152 -14.06 12.30 5.06
CA GLY A 152 -12.61 12.38 5.31
C GLY A 152 -12.04 13.79 5.07
N LYS A 153 -10.78 13.87 4.65
CA LYS A 153 -10.08 15.14 4.42
C LYS A 153 -10.79 15.94 3.32
N PHE A 154 -11.08 17.20 3.62
CA PHE A 154 -11.75 18.15 2.72
C PHE A 154 -13.11 17.67 2.18
N ALA A 155 -13.86 16.90 2.95
CA ALA A 155 -15.21 16.47 2.56
C ALA A 155 -16.08 17.65 2.10
N GLY A 156 -16.71 17.49 0.93
CA GLY A 156 -17.56 18.52 0.31
C GLY A 156 -16.83 19.62 -0.46
N GLN A 157 -15.49 19.60 -0.54
CA GLN A 157 -14.70 20.60 -1.27
C GLN A 157 -14.12 19.99 -2.56
N ALA A 158 -14.11 20.77 -3.65
CA ALA A 158 -13.41 20.40 -4.87
C ALA A 158 -11.90 20.52 -4.68
N LEU A 159 -11.18 19.45 -5.02
CA LEU A 159 -9.73 19.34 -4.91
C LEU A 159 -9.15 19.18 -6.30
N GLY A 160 -8.09 19.94 -6.60
CA GLY A 160 -7.19 19.60 -7.70
C GLY A 160 -6.14 18.60 -7.22
N GLY A 161 -5.57 17.86 -8.16
CA GLY A 161 -4.56 16.86 -7.85
C GLY A 161 -4.30 15.91 -9.00
N THR A 162 -3.90 14.69 -8.66
CA THR A 162 -3.56 13.65 -9.63
C THR A 162 -4.24 12.33 -9.34
N GLN A 163 -4.53 11.59 -10.40
CA GLN A 163 -4.72 10.15 -10.35
C GLN A 163 -3.42 9.44 -10.72
N VAL A 164 -3.04 8.43 -9.92
CA VAL A 164 -1.91 7.55 -10.22
C VAL A 164 -2.38 6.44 -11.16
N HIS A 165 -1.78 6.37 -12.34
CA HIS A 165 -1.94 5.26 -13.28
C HIS A 165 -0.66 4.43 -13.28
N VAL A 166 -0.74 3.18 -12.85
CA VAL A 166 0.36 2.22 -12.97
C VAL A 166 0.41 1.75 -14.42
N THR A 167 1.51 2.04 -15.11
CA THR A 167 1.76 1.65 -16.52
C THR A 167 2.66 0.42 -16.61
N ASP A 168 3.51 0.23 -15.62
CA ASP A 168 4.33 -0.97 -15.42
C ASP A 168 4.51 -1.18 -13.91
N ARG A 169 4.45 -2.43 -13.45
CA ARG A 169 4.52 -2.78 -12.02
C ARG A 169 5.81 -3.51 -11.65
N ASP A 170 6.64 -3.84 -12.64
CA ASP A 170 7.90 -4.57 -12.48
C ASP A 170 9.15 -3.66 -12.55
#